data_AF-A0A662WBN9-F1
#
_entry.id   AF-A0A662WBN9-F1
#
_cell.length_a   1.000
_cell.length_b   1.000
_cell.length_c   1.000
_cell.angle_alpha   90.00
_cell.angle_beta   90.00
_cell.angle_gamma   90.00
#
_symmetry.space_group_name_H-M   'P 1'
#
loop_
_entity.id
_entity.type
_entity.pdbx_description
1 polymer ?
#
loop_
_entity_poly.entity_id
_entity_poly.type
_entity_poly.pdbx_seq_one_letter_code
_entity_poly.pdbx_strand_id
1 'polypeptide(L)'
;MSEKNWRERDLKLAMINWKGEVYVGHIKEIAPEHSEEIIFLSKTFNPLSDELADTIRDLHPDIIDLHADDSLNLIGRYHVVRRLGSRLTHLTLEQEEYVGKRMLRVYELIMEDAILGRIGEYY
;
A
#
# COMPACT_ATOMS: atom_id res chain seq x y z
N MET A 1 -12.65 -16.02 22.30
CA MET A 1 -12.14 -14.82 21.60
C MET A 1 -12.18 -15.12 20.13
N SER A 2 -13.08 -14.50 19.36
CA SER A 2 -13.10 -14.73 17.92
C SER A 2 -11.79 -14.19 17.33
N GLU A 3 -11.05 -15.03 16.62
CA GLU A 3 -10.00 -14.61 15.71
C GLU A 3 -10.68 -13.69 14.68
N LYS A 4 -10.68 -12.37 14.95
CA LYS A 4 -11.07 -11.39 13.95
C LYS A 4 -10.14 -11.63 12.77
N ASN A 5 -10.74 -12.01 11.65
CA ASN A 5 -10.06 -12.30 10.41
C ASN A 5 -9.36 -11.01 9.96
N TRP A 6 -8.10 -10.83 10.36
CA TRP A 6 -7.28 -9.66 10.03
C TRP A 6 -7.16 -9.46 8.50
N ARG A 7 -7.46 -10.51 7.71
CA ARG A 7 -7.57 -10.48 6.24
C ARG A 7 -8.69 -9.57 5.73
N GLU A 8 -9.67 -9.21 6.57
CA GLU A 8 -10.79 -8.32 6.23
C GLU A 8 -10.46 -6.83 6.36
N ARG A 9 -9.23 -6.42 6.68
CA ARG A 9 -8.91 -4.98 6.70
C ARG A 9 -8.97 -4.42 5.28
N ASP A 10 -9.82 -3.40 5.12
CA ASP A 10 -10.20 -2.79 3.85
C ASP A 10 -8.99 -2.30 3.05
N LEU A 11 -8.96 -2.66 1.77
CA LEU A 11 -8.08 -2.07 0.78
C LEU A 11 -8.49 -0.59 0.59
N LYS A 12 -7.58 0.35 0.84
CA LYS A 12 -7.88 1.79 0.77
C LYS A 12 -7.17 2.42 -0.41
N LEU A 13 -7.90 3.17 -1.24
CA LEU A 13 -7.32 3.95 -2.33
C LEU A 13 -6.40 5.03 -1.77
N ALA A 14 -5.24 5.21 -2.40
CA ALA A 14 -4.24 6.17 -1.99
C ALA A 14 -3.61 6.88 -3.19
N MET A 15 -3.24 8.14 -2.98
CA MET A 15 -2.39 8.92 -3.85
C MET A 15 -0.99 8.98 -3.23
N ILE A 16 0.03 8.63 -3.99
CA ILE A 16 1.42 8.50 -3.51
C ILE A 16 2.28 9.53 -4.23
N ASN A 17 2.82 10.47 -3.47
CA ASN A 17 3.84 11.40 -3.93
C ASN A 17 5.22 10.82 -3.63
N TRP A 18 6.04 10.60 -4.65
CA TRP A 18 7.39 10.07 -4.50
C TRP A 18 8.32 10.67 -5.54
N LYS A 19 9.46 11.24 -5.11
CA LYS A 19 10.46 11.88 -6.00
C LYS A 19 9.87 12.92 -6.97
N GLY A 20 8.90 13.69 -6.47
CA GLY A 20 8.22 14.75 -7.25
C GLY A 20 7.16 14.24 -8.23
N GLU A 21 6.90 12.94 -8.27
CA GLU A 21 5.88 12.34 -9.14
C GLU A 21 4.70 11.79 -8.33
N VAL A 22 3.54 11.74 -8.96
CA VAL A 22 2.28 11.29 -8.35
C VAL A 22 1.88 9.93 -8.92
N TYR A 23 1.54 8.99 -8.04
CA TYR A 23 1.05 7.66 -8.40
C TYR A 23 -0.28 7.40 -7.70
N VAL A 24 -1.15 6.59 -8.28
CA VAL A 24 -2.36 6.09 -7.61
C VAL A 24 -2.21 4.62 -7.29
N GLY A 25 -2.83 4.18 -6.21
CA GLY A 25 -2.68 2.83 -5.73
C GLY A 25 -3.59 2.49 -4.59
N HIS A 26 -3.26 1.40 -3.91
CA HIS A 26 -3.97 0.99 -2.72
C HIS A 26 -3.01 0.64 -1.60
N ILE A 27 -3.45 0.89 -0.37
CA ILE A 27 -2.77 0.44 0.84
C ILE A 27 -3.63 -0.54 1.62
N LYS A 28 -2.97 -1.46 2.33
CA LYS A 28 -3.58 -2.42 3.23
C LYS A 28 -2.65 -2.72 4.39
N GLU A 29 -3.16 -2.76 5.60
CA GLU A 29 -2.39 -3.19 6.77
C GLU A 29 -2.24 -4.71 6.75
N ILE A 30 -1.01 -5.22 6.84
CA ILE A 30 -0.74 -6.66 6.63
C ILE A 30 -0.28 -7.41 7.88
N ALA A 31 0.12 -6.70 8.93
CA ALA A 31 0.56 -7.30 10.18
C ALA A 31 0.06 -6.52 11.41
N PRO A 32 -1.24 -6.18 11.48
CA PRO A 32 -1.77 -5.34 12.57
C PRO A 32 -1.63 -5.98 13.96
N GLU A 33 -1.49 -7.30 14.04
CA GLU A 33 -1.19 -8.00 15.30
C GLU A 33 0.19 -7.65 15.87
N HIS A 34 1.09 -7.15 15.03
CA HIS A 34 2.44 -6.74 15.41
C HIS A 34 2.59 -5.23 15.35
N SER A 35 2.16 -4.60 14.27
CA SER A 35 2.20 -3.15 14.08
C SER A 35 1.23 -2.74 12.98
N GLU A 36 0.31 -1.82 13.29
CA GLU A 36 -0.60 -1.21 12.31
C GLU A 36 0.12 -0.30 11.30
N GLU A 37 1.41 -0.02 11.52
CA GLU A 37 2.23 0.77 10.62
C GLU A 37 2.74 -0.03 9.42
N ILE A 38 2.76 -1.38 9.50
CA ILE A 38 3.24 -2.22 8.41
C ILE A 38 2.13 -2.36 7.38
N ILE A 39 2.32 -1.70 6.24
CA ILE A 39 1.38 -1.72 5.15
C ILE A 39 1.98 -2.40 3.91
N PHE A 40 1.11 -3.07 3.18
CA PHE A 40 1.29 -3.34 1.78
C PHE A 40 0.83 -2.12 0.99
N LEU A 41 1.66 -1.70 0.05
CA LEU A 41 1.38 -0.66 -0.92
C LEU A 41 1.41 -1.28 -2.32
N SER A 42 0.32 -1.10 -3.06
CA SER A 42 0.29 -1.27 -4.51
C SER A 42 0.19 0.11 -5.16
N LYS A 43 0.86 0.34 -6.28
CA LYS A 43 0.76 1.59 -7.05
C LYS A 43 0.87 1.37 -8.55
N THR A 44 0.42 2.32 -9.35
CA THR A 44 0.65 2.33 -10.80
C THR A 44 2.14 2.25 -11.13
N PHE A 45 2.45 1.64 -12.28
CA PHE A 45 3.82 1.59 -12.78
C PHE A 45 4.32 2.97 -13.18
N ASN A 46 3.49 3.69 -13.93
CA ASN A 46 3.78 5.03 -14.39
C ASN A 46 3.13 6.07 -13.46
N PRO A 47 3.75 7.24 -13.31
CA PRO A 47 3.11 8.35 -12.65
C PRO A 47 1.92 8.85 -13.46
N LEU A 48 1.02 9.54 -12.77
CA LEU A 48 -0.13 10.22 -13.36
C LEU A 48 0.28 11.60 -13.87
N SER A 49 -0.47 12.10 -14.86
CA SER A 49 -0.48 13.53 -15.14
C SER A 49 -1.21 14.29 -14.03
N ASP A 50 -0.89 15.57 -13.87
CA ASP A 50 -1.54 16.43 -12.87
C ASP A 50 -3.08 16.47 -13.07
N GLU A 51 -3.55 16.60 -14.31
CA GLU A 51 -4.98 16.60 -14.65
C GLU A 51 -5.69 15.30 -14.21
N LEU A 52 -5.04 14.15 -14.41
CA LEU A 52 -5.60 12.86 -14.00
C LEU A 52 -5.57 12.69 -12.47
N ALA A 53 -4.50 13.16 -11.82
CA ALA A 53 -4.40 13.14 -10.36
C ALA A 53 -5.51 13.99 -9.72
N ASP A 54 -5.77 15.18 -10.25
CA ASP A 54 -6.84 16.07 -9.77
C ASP A 54 -8.23 15.46 -10.00
N THR A 55 -8.46 14.90 -11.19
CA THR A 55 -9.72 14.18 -11.48
C THR A 55 -9.98 13.05 -10.48
N ILE A 56 -8.94 12.27 -10.13
CA ILE A 56 -9.07 11.18 -9.16
C ILE A 56 -9.40 11.72 -7.75
N ARG A 57 -8.78 12.82 -7.33
CA ARG A 57 -9.08 13.47 -6.03
C ARG A 57 -10.53 13.95 -5.97
N ASP A 58 -11.03 14.53 -7.06
CA ASP A 58 -12.42 15.01 -7.14
C ASP A 58 -13.43 13.85 -7.06
N LEU A 59 -13.11 12.71 -7.70
CA LEU A 59 -13.96 11.52 -7.69
C LEU A 59 -13.92 10.75 -6.35
N HIS A 60 -12.80 10.85 -5.63
CA HIS A 60 -12.57 10.12 -4.39
C HIS A 60 -12.12 11.09 -3.28
N PRO A 61 -13.05 11.84 -2.66
CA PRO A 61 -12.72 12.83 -1.62
C PRO A 61 -12.09 12.21 -0.36
N ASP A 62 -12.28 10.91 -0.14
CA ASP A 62 -11.73 10.16 0.98
C ASP A 62 -10.37 9.50 0.65
N ILE A 63 -9.78 9.82 -0.51
CA ILE A 63 -8.49 9.25 -0.93
C ILE A 63 -7.40 9.61 0.08
N ILE A 64 -6.53 8.64 0.36
CA ILE A 64 -5.44 8.85 1.30
C ILE A 64 -4.25 9.46 0.55
N ASP A 65 -3.92 10.72 0.82
CA ASP A 65 -2.67 11.33 0.34
C ASP A 65 -1.47 10.88 1.18
N LEU A 66 -0.49 10.31 0.50
CA LEU A 66 0.75 9.78 1.06
C LEU A 66 1.96 10.47 0.45
N HIS A 67 2.98 10.67 1.26
CA HIS A 67 4.28 11.19 0.87
C HIS A 67 5.36 10.16 1.22
N ALA A 68 5.98 9.59 0.19
CA ALA A 68 7.06 8.65 0.37
C ALA A 68 8.39 9.38 0.55
N ASP A 69 9.18 8.91 1.52
CA ASP A 69 10.56 9.33 1.68
C ASP A 69 11.38 9.03 0.41
N ASP A 70 12.18 9.98 -0.06
CA ASP A 70 12.99 9.82 -1.27
C ASP A 70 14.03 8.70 -1.17
N SER A 71 14.40 8.30 0.05
CA SER A 71 15.26 7.14 0.31
C SER A 71 14.58 5.80 0.07
N LEU A 72 13.25 5.73 -0.03
CA LEU A 72 12.54 4.51 -0.43
C LEU A 72 12.82 4.18 -1.90
N ASN A 73 12.94 2.89 -2.20
CA ASN A 73 12.92 2.40 -3.57
C ASN A 73 11.52 1.86 -3.91
N LEU A 74 10.67 2.69 -4.50
CA LEU A 74 9.34 2.31 -4.95
C LEU A 74 9.29 1.93 -6.44
N ILE A 75 10.39 1.48 -7.03
CA ILE A 75 10.40 0.94 -8.39
C ILE A 75 9.57 -0.35 -8.43
N GLY A 76 8.57 -0.39 -9.31
CA GLY A 76 7.63 -1.50 -9.44
C GLY A 76 6.27 -1.24 -8.79
N ARG A 77 5.41 -2.26 -8.79
CA ARG A 77 4.00 -2.14 -8.41
C ARG A 77 3.74 -2.38 -6.92
N TYR A 78 4.50 -3.27 -6.29
CA TYR A 78 4.15 -3.85 -4.99
C TYR A 78 5.28 -3.64 -3.98
N HIS A 79 4.93 -3.14 -2.80
CA HIS A 79 5.89 -2.72 -1.77
C HIS A 79 5.35 -3.07 -0.39
N VAL A 80 6.26 -3.39 0.54
CA VAL A 80 5.95 -3.43 1.97
C VAL A 80 6.71 -2.29 2.61
N VAL A 81 5.98 -1.37 3.23
CA VAL A 81 6.54 -0.13 3.78
C VAL A 81 5.92 0.18 5.13
N ARG A 82 6.57 1.08 5.87
CA ARG A 82 6.03 1.64 7.10
C ARG A 82 5.23 2.88 6.78
N ARG A 83 4.04 3.03 7.38
CA ARG A 83 3.22 4.24 7.30
C ARG A 83 3.14 4.93 8.66
N LEU A 84 3.46 6.21 8.69
CA LEU A 84 3.34 7.10 9.85
C LEU A 84 2.45 8.30 9.47
N GLY A 85 1.15 8.20 9.73
CA GLY A 85 0.18 9.20 9.29
C GLY A 85 0.13 9.26 7.76
N SER A 86 0.56 10.38 7.17
CA SER A 86 0.65 10.56 5.71
C SER A 86 2.04 10.23 5.14
N ARG A 87 3.01 9.81 5.96
CA ARG A 87 4.37 9.52 5.50
C ARG A 87 4.60 8.04 5.29
N LEU A 88 5.28 7.69 4.20
CA LEU A 88 5.82 6.34 3.97
C LEU A 88 7.32 6.36 4.19
N THR A 89 7.81 5.41 4.97
CA THR A 89 9.24 5.26 5.31
C THR A 89 9.67 3.80 5.21
N HIS A 90 10.97 3.57 5.39
CA HIS A 90 11.50 2.22 5.62
C HIS A 90 10.86 1.60 6.87
N LEU A 91 10.76 0.28 6.85
CA LEU A 91 10.48 -0.50 8.03
C LEU A 91 11.58 -0.26 9.08
N THR A 92 11.22 -0.37 10.36
CA THR A 92 12.24 -0.49 11.41
C THR A 92 12.91 -1.86 11.35
N LEU A 93 14.09 -2.02 11.92
CA LEU A 93 14.79 -3.31 11.98
C LEU A 93 13.90 -4.43 12.57
N GLU A 94 13.13 -4.12 13.61
CA GLU A 94 12.19 -5.08 14.21
C GLU A 94 11.09 -5.50 13.23
N GLN A 95 10.52 -4.54 12.49
CA GLN A 95 9.49 -4.81 11.49
C GLN A 95 10.06 -5.58 10.29
N GLU A 96 11.29 -5.28 9.85
CA GLU A 96 11.99 -6.02 8.80
C GLU A 96 12.22 -7.48 9.21
N GLU A 97 12.69 -7.72 10.44
CA GLU A 97 12.84 -9.07 10.96
C GLU A 97 11.51 -9.82 11.03
N TYR A 98 10.45 -9.14 11.46
CA TYR A 98 9.10 -9.73 11.54
C TYR A 98 8.60 -10.16 10.16
N VAL A 99 8.70 -9.26 9.18
CA VAL A 99 8.29 -9.49 7.79
C VAL A 99 9.17 -10.58 7.17
N GLY A 100 10.49 -10.52 7.36
CA GLY A 100 11.47 -11.49 6.87
C GLY A 100 11.16 -12.93 7.32
N LYS A 101 10.85 -13.12 8.60
CA LYS A 101 10.49 -14.43 9.18
C LYS A 101 9.13 -14.96 8.67
N ARG A 102 8.30 -14.10 8.09
CA ARG A 102 6.94 -14.43 7.63
C ARG A 102 6.72 -14.10 6.14
N MET A 103 7.79 -14.05 5.35
CA MET A 103 7.74 -13.62 3.95
C MET A 103 6.73 -14.42 3.12
N LEU A 104 6.60 -15.74 3.35
CA LEU A 104 5.60 -16.56 2.65
C LEU A 104 4.15 -16.08 2.90
N ARG A 105 3.81 -15.77 4.15
CA ARG A 105 2.48 -15.23 4.52
C ARG A 105 2.25 -13.84 3.92
N VAL A 106 3.30 -13.02 3.86
CA VAL A 106 3.24 -11.71 3.19
C VAL A 106 3.03 -11.89 1.69
N TYR A 107 3.74 -12.81 1.04
CA TYR A 107 3.53 -13.13 -0.37
C TYR A 107 2.13 -13.68 -0.66
N GLU A 108 1.60 -14.54 0.18
CA GLU A 108 0.23 -15.05 0.05
C GLU A 108 -0.79 -13.91 0.04
N LEU A 109 -0.64 -12.92 0.92
CA LEU A 109 -1.50 -11.73 0.93
C LEU A 109 -1.38 -10.91 -0.36
N ILE A 110 -0.16 -10.71 -0.84
CA ILE A 110 0.10 -10.01 -2.10
C ILE A 110 -0.58 -10.74 -3.27
N MET A 111 -0.51 -12.07 -3.28
CA MET A 111 -1.09 -12.91 -4.34
C MET A 111 -2.61 -12.95 -4.27
N GLU A 112 -3.21 -13.08 -3.08
CA GLU A 112 -4.67 -13.02 -2.89
C GLU A 112 -5.24 -11.67 -3.38
N ASP A 113 -4.60 -10.55 -3.03
CA ASP A 113 -5.05 -9.22 -3.46
C ASP A 113 -4.75 -8.96 -4.95
N ALA A 114 -3.64 -9.46 -5.50
CA ALA A 114 -3.37 -9.39 -6.94
C ALA A 114 -4.36 -10.21 -7.78
N ILE A 115 -4.90 -11.30 -7.23
CA ILE A 115 -5.98 -12.09 -7.83
C ILE A 115 -7.31 -11.32 -7.75
N LEU A 116 -7.61 -10.67 -6.63
CA LEU A 116 -8.82 -9.83 -6.49
C LEU A 116 -8.79 -8.62 -7.45
N GLY A 117 -7.64 -8.00 -7.66
CA GLY A 117 -7.46 -6.94 -8.66
C GLY A 117 -7.66 -7.40 -10.11
N ARG A 118 -7.42 -8.69 -10.42
CA ARG A 118 -7.68 -9.27 -11.76
C ARG A 118 -9.16 -9.57 -12.02
N ILE A 119 -9.95 -9.81 -10.97
CA ILE A 119 -11.38 -10.09 -11.13
C ILE A 119 -12.16 -8.78 -11.44
N GLY A 120 -11.62 -7.63 -11.07
CA GLY A 120 -12.17 -6.30 -11.40
C GLY A 120 -11.90 -5.82 -12.84
N GLU A 121 -11.06 -6.51 -13.63
CA GLU A 121 -10.80 -6.17 -15.05
C GLU A 121 -11.83 -6.78 -16.02
N TYR A 122 -12.87 -7.45 -15.51
CA TYR A 122 -13.96 -8.06 -16.27
C TYR A 122 -15.32 -7.39 -16.02
N TYR A 123 -15.40 -6.07 -15.93
CA TYR A 123 -16.66 -5.32 -16.03
C TYR A 123 -16.45 -3.99 -16.74
#